data_AF-A0A3A8JVA2-F1
#
_entry.id   AF-A0A3A8JVA2-F1
#
_cell.length_a   1.000
_cell.length_b   1.000
_cell.length_c   1.000
_cell.angle_alpha   90.00
_cell.angle_beta   90.00
_cell.angle_gamma   90.00
#
_symmetry.space_group_name_H-M   'P 1'
#
loop_
_entity.id
_entity.type
_entity.pdbx_description
1 polymer ?
#
loop_
_entity_poly.entity_id
_entity_poly.type
_entity_poly.pdbx_seq_one_letter_code
_entity_poly.pdbx_strand_id
1 'polypeptide(L)'
;MTTLQTKLARVALVALCAVGAWQAFQVTPAWASSRLTVCAQDLYVRDAPAGIFIGTLYAGQTMEVTEYSPSGQWAYGFAYGHVNKWGWVQNGWFCK
;
A
#
# COMPACT_ATOMS: atom_id res chain seq x y z
N MET A 1 7.97 -74.50 -3.38
CA MET A 1 7.02 -73.37 -3.37
C MET A 1 7.47 -72.40 -4.45
N THR A 2 6.97 -72.58 -5.70
CA THR A 2 5.97 -71.72 -6.39
C THR A 2 6.56 -70.36 -6.82
N THR A 3 7.09 -70.22 -8.04
CA THR A 3 6.43 -69.89 -9.36
C THR A 3 6.25 -68.41 -9.67
N LEU A 4 6.56 -68.07 -10.94
CA LEU A 4 5.95 -67.05 -11.83
C LEU A 4 6.48 -65.60 -11.86
N GLN A 5 7.32 -65.34 -12.87
CA GLN A 5 7.13 -64.39 -13.98
C GLN A 5 6.23 -63.13 -13.82
N THR A 6 6.85 -61.99 -14.17
CA THR A 6 6.35 -60.87 -15.01
C THR A 6 5.10 -60.10 -14.58
N LYS A 7 5.25 -58.77 -14.39
CA LYS A 7 4.35 -57.74 -14.97
C LYS A 7 4.91 -56.33 -14.75
N LEU A 8 5.24 -55.68 -15.87
CA LEU A 8 5.24 -54.23 -16.02
C LEU A 8 3.90 -53.66 -15.52
N ALA A 9 3.92 -52.64 -14.67
CA ALA A 9 2.78 -51.73 -14.52
C ALA A 9 3.28 -50.35 -14.09
N ARG A 10 3.33 -49.44 -15.07
CA ARG A 10 3.40 -47.98 -14.88
C ARG A 10 2.22 -47.52 -14.02
N VAL A 11 2.47 -47.07 -12.80
CA VAL A 11 1.52 -46.33 -11.94
C VAL A 11 2.37 -45.54 -10.93
N ALA A 12 2.25 -44.24 -10.70
CA ALA A 12 1.51 -43.18 -11.33
C ALA A 12 2.26 -41.87 -11.03
N LEU A 13 2.34 -41.01 -12.05
CA LEU A 13 2.86 -39.66 -11.98
C LEU A 13 1.80 -38.77 -11.32
N VAL A 14 1.68 -38.74 -10.00
CA VAL A 14 0.71 -37.85 -9.31
C VAL A 14 1.24 -37.42 -7.94
N ALA A 15 1.96 -36.29 -7.87
CA ALA A 15 2.12 -35.53 -6.62
C ALA A 15 2.68 -34.10 -6.82
N LEU A 16 2.32 -33.39 -7.89
CA LEU A 16 2.79 -32.00 -8.13
C LEU A 16 1.68 -30.94 -8.21
N CYS A 17 0.44 -31.28 -7.86
CA CYS A 17 -0.69 -30.34 -8.03
C CYS A 17 -1.19 -29.66 -6.73
N ALA A 18 -0.54 -29.83 -5.57
CA ALA A 18 -1.08 -29.31 -4.29
C ALA A 18 -0.25 -28.21 -3.62
N VAL A 19 0.75 -27.64 -4.31
CA VAL A 19 1.51 -26.46 -3.83
C VAL A 19 1.38 -25.28 -4.79
N GLY A 20 0.28 -25.24 -5.55
CA GLY A 20 -0.05 -24.14 -6.44
C GLY A 20 -0.82 -23.05 -5.71
N ALA A 21 -0.06 -22.15 -5.08
CA ALA A 21 -0.41 -20.73 -4.90
C ALA A 21 -1.77 -20.40 -4.24
N TRP A 22 -1.80 -20.49 -2.92
CA TRP A 22 -2.59 -19.57 -2.09
C TRP A 22 -1.93 -18.17 -2.14
N GLN A 23 -1.78 -17.60 -3.33
CA GLN A 23 -1.38 -16.20 -3.46
C GLN A 23 -2.67 -15.41 -3.52
N ALA A 24 -3.16 -14.98 -2.35
CA ALA A 24 -4.19 -13.97 -2.29
C ALA A 24 -3.63 -12.70 -2.94
N PHE A 25 -3.95 -12.48 -4.21
CA PHE A 25 -3.61 -11.25 -4.90
C PHE A 25 -4.28 -10.10 -4.15
N GLN A 26 -3.49 -9.31 -3.42
CA GLN A 26 -3.97 -8.15 -2.70
C GLN A 26 -4.37 -7.10 -3.75
N VAL A 27 -5.64 -7.11 -4.16
CA VAL A 27 -6.22 -6.00 -4.93
C VAL A 27 -6.39 -4.85 -3.96
N THR A 28 -5.46 -3.91 -3.95
CA THR A 28 -5.75 -2.57 -3.41
C THR A 28 -6.67 -1.90 -4.41
N PRO A 29 -7.95 -1.63 -4.07
CA PRO A 29 -8.82 -0.92 -4.99
C PRO A 29 -8.18 0.42 -5.34
N ALA A 30 -8.35 0.90 -6.58
CA ALA A 30 -7.79 2.18 -7.02
C ALA A 30 -8.28 3.39 -6.17
N TRP A 31 -9.33 3.20 -5.37
CA TRP A 31 -9.88 4.17 -4.42
C TRP A 31 -9.40 3.97 -2.97
N ALA A 32 -8.57 2.97 -2.69
CA ALA A 32 -7.96 2.79 -1.38
C ALA A 32 -6.92 3.91 -1.16
N SER A 33 -7.35 4.96 -0.49
CA SER A 33 -6.48 5.97 0.08
C SER A 33 -5.57 5.34 1.14
N SER A 34 -4.36 5.89 1.29
CA SER A 34 -3.43 5.46 2.32
C SER A 34 -3.43 6.47 3.46
N ARG A 35 -3.78 6.02 4.67
CA ARG A 35 -3.63 6.85 5.88
C ARG A 35 -2.18 6.80 6.34
N LEU A 36 -1.45 7.90 6.13
CA LEU A 36 -0.03 8.02 6.42
C LEU A 36 0.19 8.88 7.67
N THR A 37 1.15 8.47 8.50
CA THR A 37 1.58 9.23 9.69
C THR A 37 2.67 10.21 9.33
N VAL A 38 2.60 11.42 9.86
CA VAL A 38 3.60 12.48 9.65
C VAL A 38 4.81 12.24 10.55
N CYS A 39 5.99 12.23 9.93
CA CYS A 39 7.28 12.06 10.61
C CYS A 39 8.08 13.37 10.75
N ALA A 40 7.74 14.40 9.98
CA ALA A 40 8.29 15.75 10.18
C ALA A 40 7.76 16.37 11.48
N GLN A 41 8.56 17.25 12.11
CA GLN A 41 8.09 18.04 13.24
C GLN A 41 6.92 18.95 12.83
N ASP A 42 7.11 19.66 11.71
CA ASP A 42 6.10 20.50 11.08
C ASP A 42 5.96 20.13 9.61
N LEU A 43 4.74 19.85 9.17
CA LEU A 43 4.39 19.61 7.78
C LEU A 43 3.27 20.56 7.37
N TYR A 44 3.59 21.47 6.44
CA TYR A 44 2.68 22.53 6.03
C TYR A 44 1.63 22.02 5.04
N VAL A 45 0.36 22.20 5.41
CA VAL A 45 -0.80 21.99 4.56
C VAL A 45 -1.07 23.25 3.77
N ARG A 46 -1.32 23.09 2.47
CA ARG A 46 -1.54 24.17 1.49
C ARG A 46 -2.80 23.96 0.68
N ASP A 47 -3.35 25.03 0.14
CA ASP A 47 -4.54 24.98 -0.74
C ASP A 47 -4.25 24.42 -2.14
N ALA A 48 -3.02 24.61 -2.63
CA ALA A 48 -2.48 24.08 -3.87
C ALA A 48 -1.02 23.64 -3.68
N PRO A 49 -0.44 22.85 -4.62
CA PRO A 49 1.00 22.60 -4.64
C PRO A 49 1.79 23.91 -4.63
N ALA A 50 2.65 24.08 -3.62
CA ALA A 50 3.38 25.34 -3.35
C ALA A 50 2.50 26.60 -3.18
N GLY A 51 1.20 26.43 -2.90
CA GLY A 51 0.23 27.51 -2.71
C GLY A 51 0.24 28.12 -1.31
N ILE A 52 -0.89 28.69 -0.93
CA ILE A 52 -1.09 29.39 0.34
C ILE A 52 -1.06 28.38 1.48
N PHE A 53 -0.38 28.75 2.57
CA PHE A 53 -0.38 28.00 3.82
C PHE A 53 -1.75 28.05 4.49
N ILE A 54 -2.30 26.88 4.84
CA ILE A 54 -3.63 26.75 5.47
C ILE A 54 -3.61 25.96 6.79
N GLY A 55 -2.43 25.53 7.25
CA GLY A 55 -2.26 24.88 8.55
C GLY A 55 -1.02 23.99 8.62
N THR A 56 -0.73 23.49 9.82
CA THR A 56 0.42 22.61 10.09
C THR A 56 -0.06 21.28 10.64
N LEU A 57 0.39 20.19 10.03
CA LEU A 57 0.40 18.86 10.63
C LEU A 57 1.67 18.67 11.43
N TYR A 58 1.55 18.18 12.65
CA TYR A 58 2.68 17.88 13.53
C TYR A 58 3.06 16.39 13.49
N ALA A 59 4.26 16.07 13.98
CA ALA A 59 4.72 14.70 14.14
C ALA A 59 3.68 13.82 14.85
N GLY A 60 3.44 12.62 14.30
CA GLY A 60 2.45 11.66 14.82
C GLY A 60 1.00 11.91 14.38
N GLN A 61 0.70 13.07 13.79
CA GLN A 61 -0.60 13.29 13.13
C GLN A 61 -0.68 12.54 11.81
N THR A 62 -1.86 12.43 11.22
CA THR A 62 -2.08 11.58 10.04
C THR A 62 -2.75 12.33 8.90
N MET A 63 -2.44 11.95 7.67
CA MET A 63 -3.16 12.37 6.47
C MET A 63 -3.67 11.15 5.72
N GLU A 64 -4.92 11.19 5.26
CA GLU A 64 -5.42 10.24 4.26
C GLU A 64 -5.07 10.77 2.87
N VAL A 65 -4.06 10.18 2.23
CA VAL A 65 -3.59 10.59 0.91
C VAL A 65 -4.43 9.89 -0.17
N THR A 66 -5.03 10.69 -1.05
CA THR A 66 -5.90 10.22 -2.14
C THR A 66 -5.28 10.46 -3.51
N GLU A 67 -4.39 11.44 -3.64
CA GLU A 67 -3.80 11.83 -4.91
C GLU A 67 -2.37 12.34 -4.72
N TYR A 68 -1.54 12.19 -5.75
CA TYR A 68 -0.25 12.85 -5.86
C TYR A 68 -0.26 13.80 -7.06
N SER A 69 0.42 14.94 -6.93
CA SER A 69 0.61 15.85 -8.06
C SER A 69 1.31 15.13 -9.23
N PRO A 70 1.20 15.61 -10.48
CA PRO A 70 1.87 15.00 -11.64
C PRO A 70 3.39 14.81 -11.47
N SER A 71 4.04 15.68 -10.68
CA SER A 71 5.47 15.60 -10.37
C SER A 71 5.83 14.61 -9.24
N GLY A 72 4.82 14.09 -8.52
CA GLY A 72 5.00 13.29 -7.31
C GLY A 72 5.51 14.06 -6.08
N GLN A 73 5.79 15.36 -6.18
CA GLN A 73 6.36 16.17 -5.10
C GLN A 73 5.36 16.59 -4.02
N TRP A 74 4.07 16.48 -4.32
CA TRP A 74 2.98 16.85 -3.42
C TRP A 74 1.97 15.72 -3.29
N ALA A 75 1.48 15.53 -2.08
CA ALA A 75 0.39 14.62 -1.75
C ALA A 75 -0.85 15.45 -1.37
N TYR A 76 -2.00 15.09 -1.93
CA TYR A 76 -3.30 15.67 -1.60
C TYR A 76 -4.10 14.68 -0.77
N GLY A 77 -4.82 15.20 0.22
CA GLY A 77 -5.56 14.36 1.14
C GLY A 77 -6.27 15.12 2.25
N PHE A 78 -6.94 14.38 3.11
CA PHE A 78 -7.52 14.94 4.34
C PHE A 78 -6.49 14.92 5.47
N ALA A 79 -6.12 16.09 5.97
CA ALA A 79 -5.19 16.28 7.08
C ALA A 79 -5.93 16.18 8.42
N TYR A 80 -5.74 15.08 9.16
CA TYR A 80 -6.34 14.89 10.47
C TYR A 80 -5.50 15.53 11.59
N GLY A 81 -6.16 15.95 12.67
CA GLY A 81 -5.49 16.44 13.87
C GLY A 81 -5.67 17.93 14.02
N HIS A 82 -4.60 18.71 13.97
CA HIS A 82 -4.66 20.15 14.21
C HIS A 82 -5.39 20.90 13.08
N VAL A 83 -5.18 20.47 11.83
CA VAL A 83 -5.73 21.16 10.64
C VAL A 83 -7.18 20.76 10.36
N ASN A 84 -7.50 19.45 10.36
CA ASN A 84 -8.82 18.89 10.03
C ASN A 84 -9.44 19.45 8.73
N LYS A 85 -8.64 19.51 7.65
CA LYS A 85 -9.06 20.03 6.33
C LYS A 85 -8.41 19.24 5.20
N TRP A 86 -9.01 19.33 4.02
CA TRP A 86 -8.39 18.88 2.77
C TRP A 86 -7.29 19.85 2.35
N GLY A 87 -6.19 19.33 1.81
CA GLY A 87 -5.11 20.14 1.28
C GLY A 87 -3.91 19.36 0.78
N TRP A 88 -2.91 20.09 0.32
CA TRP A 88 -1.66 19.59 -0.23
C TRP A 88 -0.54 19.69 0.80
N VAL A 89 0.25 18.63 0.93
CA VAL A 89 1.50 18.64 1.71
C VAL A 89 2.66 18.21 0.83
N GLN A 90 3.87 18.62 1.20
CA GLN A 90 5.07 18.14 0.51
C GLN A 90 5.22 16.64 0.75
N ASN A 91 5.44 15.88 -0.32
CA ASN A 91 5.65 14.43 -0.23
C ASN A 91 7.03 14.13 0.38
N GLY A 92 7.18 12.93 0.96
CA GLY A 92 8.45 12.46 1.56
C GLY A 92 8.60 12.73 3.06
N TRP A 93 7.60 13.35 3.70
CA TRP A 93 7.60 13.67 5.14
C TRP A 93 6.72 12.73 5.98
N PHE A 94 6.17 11.69 5.35
CA PHE A 94 5.47 10.61 6.05
C PHE A 94 6.46 9.56 6.57
N CYS A 95 6.06 8.86 7.62
CA CYS A 95 6.79 7.72 8.13
C CYS A 95 6.82 6.58 7.11
N LYS A 96 7.95 5.87 7.03
CA LYS A 96 8.14 4.69 6.17
C LYS A 96 7.83 3.41 6.93
#